data_AF-A0A1M7ZXZ1-F1
#
_entry.id   AF-A0A1M7ZXZ1-F1
#
_cell.length_a   1.000
_cell.length_b   1.000
_cell.length_c   1.000
_cell.angle_alpha   90.00
_cell.angle_beta   90.00
_cell.angle_gamma   90.00
#
_symmetry.space_group_name_H-M   'P 1'
#
loop_
_entity.id
_entity.type
_entity.pdbx_description
1 polymer ?
#
loop_
_entity_poly.entity_id
_entity_poly.type
_entity_poly.pdbx_seq_one_letter_code
_entity_poly.pdbx_strand_id
1 'polypeptide(L)'
;MTEWKPISLSELYNQIQKTEADLNGELWNFWQLIKTEPTKWTEKDYGDEGGGFWVVAICGTKVIWYNDIEDGFNISDYKIYGQIEGYYCNQDELSWAVTRLFDLVKFGGDVIGQAGPPQNLT
;
A
#
# COMPACT_ATOMS: atom_id res chain seq x y z
N MET A 1 20.33 -15.18 -11.67
CA MET A 1 19.12 -14.76 -10.93
C MET A 1 19.55 -13.63 -10.04
N THR A 2 18.94 -12.45 -10.15
CA THR A 2 19.14 -11.37 -9.19
C THR A 2 18.46 -11.79 -7.89
N GLU A 3 19.19 -11.76 -6.78
CA GLU A 3 18.58 -11.88 -5.46
C GLU A 3 17.59 -10.74 -5.29
N TRP A 4 16.37 -11.07 -4.88
CA TRP A 4 15.37 -10.09 -4.51
C TRP A 4 15.90 -9.22 -3.35
N LYS A 5 15.55 -7.93 -3.36
CA LYS A 5 15.87 -6.99 -2.29
C LYS A 5 14.68 -6.09 -2.04
N PRO A 6 14.37 -5.77 -0.76
CA PRO A 6 13.32 -4.83 -0.45
C PRO A 6 13.65 -3.46 -1.03
N ILE A 7 12.62 -2.73 -1.44
CA ILE A 7 12.75 -1.36 -1.94
C ILE A 7 13.46 -0.47 -0.91
N SER A 8 14.39 0.36 -1.37
CA SER A 8 14.99 1.37 -0.49
C SER A 8 13.99 2.48 -0.17
N LEU A 9 14.16 3.13 0.97
CA LEU A 9 13.33 4.27 1.35
C LEU A 9 13.38 5.40 0.30
N SER A 10 14.54 5.64 -0.31
CA SER A 10 14.69 6.62 -1.40
C SER A 10 13.90 6.26 -2.66
N GLU A 11 13.89 4.99 -3.05
CA GLU A 11 13.12 4.53 -4.21
C GLU A 11 11.63 4.60 -3.93
N LEU A 12 11.20 4.26 -2.71
CA LEU A 12 9.82 4.42 -2.28
C LEU A 12 9.38 5.89 -2.35
N TYR A 13 10.21 6.82 -1.85
CA TYR A 13 9.91 8.25 -1.98
C TYR A 13 9.84 8.71 -3.43
N ASN A 14 10.65 8.16 -4.34
CA ASN A 14 10.53 8.47 -5.77
C ASN A 14 9.15 8.04 -6.32
N GLN A 15 8.64 6.87 -5.92
CA GLN A 15 7.30 6.42 -6.33
C GLN A 15 6.19 7.31 -5.74
N ILE A 16 6.33 7.71 -4.48
CA ILE A 16 5.40 8.65 -3.83
C ILE A 16 5.41 9.99 -4.56
N GLN A 17 6.59 10.58 -4.81
CA GLN A 17 6.74 11.87 -5.47
C GLN A 17 6.19 11.86 -6.90
N LYS A 18 6.39 10.77 -7.65
CA LYS A 18 5.78 10.58 -8.97
C LYS A 18 4.26 10.75 -8.88
N THR A 19 3.63 10.08 -7.90
CA THR A 19 2.18 10.18 -7.69
C THR A 19 1.76 11.57 -7.21
N GLU A 20 2.49 12.16 -6.27
CA GLU A 20 2.21 13.51 -5.74
C GLU A 20 2.25 14.58 -6.83
N ALA A 21 3.07 14.42 -7.86
CA ALA A 21 3.14 15.36 -8.99
C ALA A 21 1.87 15.33 -9.87
N ASP A 22 1.17 14.20 -9.92
CA ASP A 22 -0.01 14.00 -10.78
C ASP A 22 -1.34 14.21 -10.03
N LEU A 23 -1.34 14.01 -8.70
CA LEU A 23 -2.53 14.22 -7.87
C LEU A 23 -2.95 15.70 -7.84
N ASN A 24 -4.24 15.94 -7.99
CA ASN A 24 -4.82 17.28 -7.97
C ASN A 24 -6.22 17.28 -7.34
N GLY A 25 -6.75 18.48 -7.06
CA GLY A 25 -8.11 18.66 -6.54
C GLY A 25 -8.40 17.88 -5.25
N GLU A 26 -9.55 17.19 -5.21
CA GLU A 26 -9.99 16.43 -4.04
C GLU A 26 -9.03 15.28 -3.68
N LEU A 27 -8.44 14.62 -4.69
CA LEU A 27 -7.50 13.52 -4.46
C LEU A 27 -6.19 14.00 -3.82
N TRP A 28 -5.68 15.16 -4.22
CA TRP A 28 -4.52 15.77 -3.56
C TRP A 28 -4.81 16.12 -2.10
N ASN A 29 -5.95 16.77 -1.84
CA ASN A 29 -6.36 17.12 -0.48
C ASN A 29 -6.53 15.88 0.40
N PHE A 30 -7.13 14.83 -0.16
CA PHE A 30 -7.27 13.55 0.52
C PHE A 30 -5.92 12.92 0.83
N TRP A 31 -5.01 12.86 -0.15
CA TRP A 31 -3.66 12.33 0.06
C TRP A 31 -2.89 13.10 1.14
N GLN A 32 -2.94 14.43 1.15
CA GLN A 32 -2.29 15.24 2.19
C GLN A 32 -2.84 14.95 3.60
N LEU A 33 -4.11 14.54 3.70
CA LEU A 33 -4.74 14.22 4.98
C LEU A 33 -4.33 12.84 5.51
N ILE A 34 -4.16 11.86 4.63
CA ILE A 34 -3.96 10.46 5.04
C ILE A 34 -2.51 9.99 5.01
N LYS A 35 -1.63 10.68 4.27
CA LYS A 35 -0.23 10.26 4.13
C LYS A 35 0.48 10.30 5.48
N THR A 36 1.34 9.31 5.67
CA THR A 36 2.21 9.20 6.84
C THR A 36 3.66 9.13 6.40
N GLU A 37 4.60 9.37 7.31
CA GLU A 37 5.99 9.00 7.03
C GLU A 37 6.06 7.48 6.77
N PRO A 38 6.72 7.05 5.68
CA PRO A 38 6.87 5.64 5.38
C PRO A 38 7.45 4.89 6.59
N THR A 39 6.71 3.90 7.08
CA THR A 39 7.10 3.11 8.24
C THR A 39 6.90 1.63 7.93
N LYS A 40 7.89 0.79 8.27
CA LYS A 40 7.76 -0.66 8.11
C LYS A 40 6.76 -1.22 9.13
N TRP A 41 5.77 -1.96 8.64
CA TRP A 41 4.78 -2.70 9.43
C TRP A 41 4.91 -4.19 9.12
N THR A 42 4.63 -5.03 10.10
CA THR A 42 4.67 -6.48 9.92
C THR A 42 3.39 -6.98 9.25
N GLU A 43 3.53 -7.95 8.37
CA GLU A 43 2.44 -8.79 7.86
C GLU A 43 2.67 -10.22 8.38
N LYS A 44 1.62 -11.03 8.52
CA LYS A 44 1.70 -12.31 9.22
C LYS A 44 2.42 -13.40 8.42
N ASP A 45 2.19 -13.44 7.11
CA ASP A 45 2.55 -14.56 6.25
C ASP A 45 3.77 -14.24 5.36
N TYR A 46 4.04 -12.96 5.09
CA TYR A 46 5.10 -12.50 4.18
C TYR A 46 5.86 -11.25 4.70
N GLY A 47 7.03 -10.99 4.12
CA GLY A 47 7.79 -9.75 4.31
C GLY A 47 8.82 -9.77 5.45
N ASP A 48 8.93 -10.86 6.21
CA ASP A 48 9.90 -10.98 7.32
C ASP A 48 11.34 -10.70 6.91
N GLU A 49 11.77 -11.19 5.73
CA GLU A 49 13.12 -10.97 5.20
C GLU A 49 13.42 -9.49 4.91
N GLY A 50 12.38 -8.70 4.58
CA GLY A 50 12.46 -7.27 4.33
C GLY A 50 12.19 -6.39 5.56
N GLY A 51 11.95 -7.00 6.74
CA GLY A 51 11.55 -6.29 7.96
C GLY A 51 10.11 -5.78 7.91
N GLY A 52 9.23 -6.46 7.18
CA GLY A 52 7.85 -6.06 6.92
C GLY A 52 7.69 -5.25 5.62
N PHE A 53 6.57 -4.56 5.47
CA PHE A 53 6.24 -3.73 4.31
C PHE A 53 6.10 -2.26 4.66
N TRP A 54 6.34 -1.38 3.69
CA TRP A 54 6.26 0.06 3.93
C TRP A 54 4.82 0.54 3.90
N VAL A 55 4.28 0.96 5.05
CA VAL A 55 3.00 1.69 5.13
C VAL A 55 3.25 3.17 4.90
N VAL A 56 2.48 3.78 4.00
CA VAL A 56 2.65 5.18 3.55
C VAL A 56 1.41 6.06 3.78
N ALA A 57 0.27 5.47 4.15
CA ALA A 57 -0.91 6.22 4.55
C ALA A 57 -1.84 5.39 5.45
N ILE A 58 -2.61 6.10 6.27
CA ILE A 58 -3.62 5.52 7.17
C ILE A 58 -4.91 6.34 7.05
N CYS A 59 -6.04 5.66 6.84
CA CYS A 59 -7.36 6.28 6.81
C CYS A 59 -8.38 5.38 7.53
N GLY A 60 -8.86 5.82 8.70
CA GLY A 60 -9.75 5.00 9.52
C GLY A 60 -9.07 3.70 9.95
N THR A 61 -9.62 2.55 9.54
CA THR A 61 -9.04 1.21 9.79
C THR A 61 -8.24 0.67 8.61
N LYS A 62 -8.00 1.48 7.57
CA LYS A 62 -7.32 1.06 6.34
C LYS A 62 -5.92 1.65 6.28
N VAL A 63 -4.99 0.90 5.70
CA VAL A 63 -3.62 1.36 5.37
C VAL A 63 -3.33 1.22 3.89
N ILE A 64 -2.55 2.15 3.34
CA ILE A 64 -1.89 1.99 2.04
C ILE A 64 -0.44 1.55 2.30
N TRP A 65 -0.01 0.48 1.65
CA TRP A 65 1.32 -0.11 1.85
C TRP A 65 1.96 -0.55 0.54
N TYR A 66 3.29 -0.53 0.46
CA TYR A 66 4.03 -1.02 -0.71
C TYR A 66 4.47 -2.46 -0.49
N ASN A 67 4.06 -3.34 -1.40
CA ASN A 67 4.53 -4.71 -1.47
C ASN A 67 5.78 -4.77 -2.34
N ASP A 68 6.96 -4.87 -1.71
CA ASP A 68 8.25 -4.93 -2.41
C ASP A 68 8.56 -6.30 -3.03
N ILE A 69 7.75 -7.32 -2.76
CA ILE A 69 7.82 -8.63 -3.44
C ILE A 69 7.11 -8.58 -4.80
N GLU A 70 6.00 -7.84 -4.88
CA GLU A 70 5.12 -7.79 -6.05
C GLU A 70 5.23 -6.47 -6.83
N ASP A 71 6.01 -5.51 -6.33
CA ASP A 71 6.21 -4.18 -6.89
C ASP A 71 4.91 -3.37 -7.09
N GLY A 72 4.12 -3.20 -6.02
CA GLY A 72 2.91 -2.38 -6.09
C GLY A 72 2.26 -2.01 -4.76
N PHE A 73 1.26 -1.13 -4.84
CA PHE A 73 0.58 -0.56 -3.68
C PHE A 73 -0.70 -1.34 -3.29
N ASN A 74 -0.66 -1.81 -2.06
CA ASN A 74 -1.66 -2.43 -1.18
C ASN A 74 -2.70 -1.47 -0.59
N ILE A 75 -3.96 -1.90 -0.44
CA ILE A 75 -4.84 -1.43 0.65
C ILE A 75 -5.20 -2.65 1.49
N SER A 76 -5.05 -2.52 2.81
CA SER A 76 -5.42 -3.56 3.77
C SER A 76 -6.07 -2.94 5.00
N ASP A 77 -6.76 -3.77 5.78
CA ASP A 77 -7.19 -3.37 7.12
C ASP A 77 -6.01 -3.43 8.10
N TYR A 78 -6.19 -2.81 9.26
CA TYR A 78 -5.38 -3.06 10.44
C TYR A 78 -6.24 -3.01 11.71
N LYS A 79 -5.91 -3.85 12.70
CA LYS A 79 -6.50 -3.78 14.05
C LYS A 79 -5.50 -3.34 15.11
N ILE A 80 -4.22 -3.61 14.88
CA ILE A 80 -3.11 -3.25 15.77
C ILE A 80 -2.18 -2.37 14.97
N TYR A 81 -1.86 -1.18 15.50
CA TYR A 81 -0.92 -0.27 14.83
C TYR A 81 0.43 -0.96 14.65
N GLY A 82 0.97 -0.92 13.43
CA GLY A 82 2.20 -1.65 13.08
C GLY A 82 1.97 -3.03 12.46
N GLN A 83 0.71 -3.49 12.32
CA GLN A 83 0.38 -4.81 11.76
C GLN A 83 -0.62 -4.68 10.60
N ILE A 84 -0.24 -5.17 9.43
CA ILE A 84 -1.10 -5.23 8.23
C ILE A 84 -1.98 -6.48 8.32
N GLU A 85 -3.29 -6.33 8.12
CA GLU A 85 -4.22 -7.46 7.99
C GLU A 85 -4.59 -7.69 6.52
N GLY A 86 -4.09 -8.79 5.97
CA GLY A 86 -4.37 -9.21 4.60
C GLY A 86 -3.24 -8.87 3.65
N TYR A 87 -2.61 -9.91 3.12
CA TYR A 87 -1.59 -9.82 2.07
C TYR A 87 -2.25 -9.79 0.70
N TYR A 88 -1.77 -8.88 -0.16
CA TYR A 88 -2.26 -8.70 -1.52
C TYR A 88 -1.09 -8.45 -2.49
N CYS A 89 -1.32 -8.80 -3.75
CA CYS A 89 -0.35 -8.79 -4.84
C CYS A 89 -0.72 -7.81 -5.96
N ASN A 90 -1.40 -6.72 -5.62
CA ASN A 90 -1.68 -5.66 -6.57
C ASN A 90 -0.37 -5.03 -7.05
N GLN A 91 -0.19 -4.97 -8.36
CA GLN A 91 0.90 -4.24 -9.03
C GLN A 91 0.48 -2.79 -9.34
N ASP A 92 -0.29 -2.19 -8.43
CA ASP A 92 -0.90 -0.89 -8.62
C ASP A 92 0.11 0.23 -8.34
N GLU A 93 0.11 1.30 -9.14
CA GLU A 93 0.73 2.56 -8.75
C GLU A 93 -0.03 3.18 -7.55
N LEU A 94 0.64 4.00 -6.74
CA LEU A 94 0.04 4.62 -5.55
C LEU A 94 -1.21 5.45 -5.89
N SER A 95 -1.26 6.09 -7.07
CA SER A 95 -2.43 6.86 -7.54
C SER A 95 -3.72 6.03 -7.55
N TRP A 96 -3.63 4.74 -7.92
CA TRP A 96 -4.77 3.82 -7.91
C TRP A 96 -5.22 3.49 -6.50
N ALA A 97 -4.28 3.22 -5.58
CA ALA A 97 -4.60 2.96 -4.19
C ALA A 97 -5.24 4.19 -3.51
N VAL A 98 -4.70 5.39 -3.75
CA VAL A 98 -5.28 6.64 -3.24
C VAL A 98 -6.69 6.85 -3.77
N THR A 99 -6.90 6.64 -5.08
CA THR A 99 -8.23 6.80 -5.70
C THR A 99 -9.24 5.81 -5.15
N ARG A 100 -8.88 4.53 -5.02
CA ARG A 100 -9.80 3.51 -4.46
C ARG A 100 -10.17 3.79 -3.01
N LEU A 101 -9.20 4.24 -2.21
CA LEU A 101 -9.49 4.60 -0.81
C LEU A 101 -10.33 5.87 -0.71
N PHE A 102 -10.11 6.85 -1.60
CA PHE A 102 -10.96 8.03 -1.72
C PHE A 102 -12.40 7.67 -2.11
N ASP A 103 -12.57 6.79 -3.10
CA ASP A 103 -13.88 6.31 -3.54
C ASP A 103 -14.60 5.54 -2.42
N LEU A 104 -13.87 4.74 -1.64
CA LEU A 104 -14.43 4.09 -0.45
C LEU A 104 -14.99 5.11 0.56
N VAL A 105 -14.27 6.21 0.80
CA VAL A 105 -14.75 7.29 1.70
C VAL A 105 -15.98 7.99 1.10
N LYS A 106 -15.99 8.19 -0.22
CA LYS A 106 -17.05 8.94 -0.92
C LYS A 106 -18.35 8.15 -1.07
N PHE A 107 -18.26 6.85 -1.30
CA PHE A 107 -19.39 6.00 -1.65
C PHE A 107 -19.70 4.89 -0.63
N GLY A 108 -18.79 4.63 0.32
CA GLY A 108 -18.88 3.50 1.25
C GLY A 108 -18.64 2.16 0.56
N GLY A 109 -18.94 1.06 1.26
CA GLY A 109 -18.80 -0.31 0.74
C GLY A 109 -17.46 -0.94 1.12
N ASP A 110 -16.89 -1.71 0.19
CA ASP A 110 -15.65 -2.48 0.36
C ASP A 110 -14.60 -2.07 -0.68
N VAL A 111 -13.32 -2.30 -0.36
CA VAL A 111 -12.24 -2.13 -1.33
C VAL A 111 -12.36 -3.22 -2.39
N ILE A 112 -12.38 -2.82 -3.67
CA ILE A 112 -12.47 -3.73 -4.81
C ILE A 112 -11.15 -3.82 -5.58
N GLY A 113 -11.00 -4.88 -6.38
CA GLY A 113 -9.86 -5.04 -7.29
C GLY A 113 -8.60 -5.57 -6.63
N GLN A 114 -8.70 -6.25 -5.48
CA GLN A 114 -7.57 -6.83 -4.78
C GLN A 114 -7.17 -8.20 -5.38
N ALA A 115 -5.87 -8.41 -5.60
CA ALA A 115 -5.29 -9.70 -5.97
C ALA A 115 -4.79 -10.40 -4.71
N GLY A 116 -5.37 -11.55 -4.37
CA GLY A 116 -4.96 -12.33 -3.19
C GLY A 116 -3.57 -12.98 -3.33
N PRO A 117 -3.13 -13.71 -2.29
CA PRO A 117 -1.82 -14.36 -2.28
C PRO A 117 -1.67 -15.40 -3.40
N PRO A 118 -0.42 -15.74 -3.80
CA PRO A 118 -0.15 -16.80 -4.76
C PRO A 118 -0.80 -18.12 -4.37
N GLN A 119 -1.40 -18.81 -5.35
CA GLN A 119 -2.02 -20.11 -5.15
C GLN A 119 -1.19 -21.19 -5.83
N ASN A 120 -1.06 -22.35 -5.18
CA ASN A 120 -0.44 -23.52 -5.79
C ASN A 120 -1.25 -23.95 -7.01
N LEU A 121 -0.57 -24.18 -8.14
CA LEU A 121 -1.15 -24.85 -9.29
C LEU A 121 -1.32 -26.33 -8.92
N THR A 122 -2.53 -26.71 -8.51
CA THR A 122 -2.93 -28.12 -8.32
C THR A 122 -3.08 -28.83 -9.65
#